data_AF-X6J2V8-F1
#
_entry.id   AF-X6J2V8-F1
#
_cell.length_a   1.000
_cell.length_b   1.000
_cell.length_c   1.000
_cell.angle_alpha   90.00
_cell.angle_beta   90.00
_cell.angle_gamma   90.00
#
_symmetry.space_group_name_H-M   'P 1'
#
loop_
_entity.id
_entity.type
_entity.pdbx_description
1 polymer ?
#
loop_
_entity_poly.entity_id
_entity_poly.type
_entity_poly.pdbx_seq_one_letter_code
_entity_poly.pdbx_strand_id
1 'polypeptide(L)'
;MAILPALVMVPLTAFFTVNRQALDNVVGLIPTGWLSGTRTAGAASCDVKGDISINTGERIYHVAGQEHYWETKISPQYGERWFCSEAEAVAAGWRKARR
;
A
#
# COMPACT_ATOMS: atom_id res chain seq x y z
N MET A 1 -44.80 16.33 -35.43
CA MET A 1 -43.90 17.01 -34.48
C MET A 1 -43.08 15.93 -33.80
N ALA A 2 -41.89 15.64 -34.34
CA ALA A 2 -41.13 14.43 -34.00
C ALA A 2 -40.22 14.64 -32.78
N ILE A 3 -40.14 13.55 -32.02
CA ILE A 3 -39.42 13.27 -30.79
C ILE A 3 -37.90 13.47 -30.94
N LEU A 4 -37.25 14.03 -29.91
CA LEU A 4 -35.83 13.80 -29.57
C LEU A 4 -35.64 14.00 -28.05
N PRO A 5 -35.35 12.95 -27.26
CA PRO A 5 -34.93 13.13 -25.87
C PRO A 5 -33.44 13.49 -25.84
N ALA A 6 -33.10 14.43 -24.97
CA ALA A 6 -31.73 14.87 -24.72
C ALA A 6 -30.83 13.67 -24.36
N LEU A 7 -29.90 13.36 -25.26
CA LEU A 7 -28.83 12.39 -25.06
C LEU A 7 -27.85 12.98 -24.05
N VAL A 8 -28.08 12.74 -22.76
CA VAL A 8 -27.09 13.01 -21.71
C VAL A 8 -25.97 11.99 -21.88
N MET A 9 -24.97 12.35 -22.69
CA MET A 9 -23.69 11.66 -22.79
C MET A 9 -22.95 11.81 -21.46
N VAL A 10 -23.25 10.95 -20.50
CA VAL A 10 -22.38 10.73 -19.35
C VAL A 10 -21.09 10.11 -19.89
N PRO A 11 -19.92 10.73 -19.69
CA PRO A 11 -18.66 10.18 -20.19
C PRO A 11 -18.40 8.80 -19.55
N LEU A 12 -18.12 7.80 -20.40
CA LEU A 12 -17.79 6.42 -20.04
C LEU A 12 -16.60 6.27 -19.08
N THR A 13 -15.85 7.36 -18.82
CA THR A 13 -14.71 7.37 -17.91
C THR A 13 -15.12 7.44 -16.43
N ALA A 14 -16.38 7.76 -16.11
CA ALA A 14 -16.86 7.82 -14.74
C ALA A 14 -17.11 6.43 -14.10
N PHE A 15 -17.05 5.33 -14.86
CA PHE A 15 -17.20 3.97 -14.33
C PHE A 15 -15.88 3.33 -13.85
N PHE A 16 -14.72 3.96 -14.11
CA PHE A 16 -13.41 3.42 -13.69
C PHE A 16 -12.81 4.11 -12.46
N THR A 17 -13.56 4.95 -11.76
CA THR A 17 -13.27 5.15 -10.33
C THR A 17 -13.81 3.92 -9.60
N VAL A 18 -12.98 2.89 -9.52
CA VAL A 18 -13.22 1.66 -8.76
C VAL A 18 -13.91 2.02 -7.44
N ASN A 19 -15.22 1.77 -7.39
CA ASN A 19 -15.96 1.76 -6.16
C ASN A 19 -15.33 0.66 -5.31
N ARG A 20 -14.73 1.03 -4.17
CA ARG A 20 -14.06 0.12 -3.24
C ARG A 20 -14.95 -1.05 -2.77
N GLN A 21 -16.26 -0.93 -2.98
CA GLN A 21 -17.30 -1.89 -2.59
C GLN A 21 -17.51 -3.07 -3.56
N ALA A 22 -16.79 -3.13 -4.71
CA ALA A 22 -16.94 -4.25 -5.65
C ALA A 22 -16.21 -5.54 -5.21
N LEU A 23 -15.33 -5.48 -4.20
CA LEU A 23 -14.53 -6.63 -3.75
C LEU A 23 -15.21 -7.46 -2.64
N ASP A 24 -16.22 -6.91 -1.97
CA ASP A 24 -16.90 -7.61 -0.86
C ASP A 24 -17.78 -8.77 -1.35
N ASN A 25 -18.23 -8.74 -2.61
CA ASN A 25 -19.16 -9.73 -3.18
C ASN A 25 -18.49 -10.99 -3.75
N VAL A 26 -17.16 -11.04 -3.86
CA VAL A 26 -16.43 -12.17 -4.46
C VAL A 26 -15.71 -13.06 -3.43
N VAL A 27 -15.68 -12.63 -2.16
CA VAL A 27 -14.99 -13.34 -1.05
C VAL A 27 -15.55 -14.75 -0.80
N GLY A 28 -16.83 -15.00 -1.09
CA GLY A 28 -17.47 -16.31 -0.88
C GLY A 28 -17.28 -17.34 -2.01
N LEU A 29 -16.70 -16.95 -3.15
CA LEU A 29 -16.58 -17.81 -4.34
C LEU A 29 -15.14 -18.33 -4.58
N ILE A 30 -14.18 -17.86 -3.79
CA ILE A 30 -12.77 -18.25 -3.90
C ILE A 30 -12.53 -19.37 -2.88
N PRO A 31 -12.05 -20.58 -3.29
CA PRO A 31 -11.73 -21.62 -2.33
C PRO A 31 -10.64 -21.11 -1.38
N THR A 32 -10.76 -21.38 -0.09
CA THR A 32 -9.89 -20.84 0.97
C THR A 32 -8.39 -21.10 0.76
N GLY A 33 -8.02 -22.09 -0.06
CA GLY A 33 -6.63 -22.33 -0.48
C GLY A 33 -6.05 -21.34 -1.49
N TRP A 34 -6.89 -20.55 -2.18
CA TRP A 34 -6.48 -19.57 -3.20
C TRP A 34 -6.33 -18.15 -2.63
N LEU A 35 -6.81 -17.90 -1.41
CA LEU A 35 -6.66 -16.62 -0.70
C LEU A 35 -5.28 -16.44 -0.03
N SER A 36 -4.23 -17.07 -0.57
CA SER A 36 -2.86 -17.00 0.00
C SER A 36 -2.13 -15.67 -0.29
N GLY A 37 -2.84 -14.61 -0.70
CA GLY A 37 -2.19 -13.42 -1.26
C GLY A 37 -2.83 -12.08 -0.92
N THR A 38 -3.87 -12.03 -0.10
CA THR A 38 -4.35 -10.75 0.44
C THR A 38 -4.41 -10.87 1.95
N ARG A 39 -3.30 -10.52 2.61
CA ARG A 39 -3.44 -9.95 3.95
C ARG A 39 -4.38 -8.78 3.77
N THR A 40 -5.65 -8.96 4.12
CA THR A 40 -6.55 -7.85 4.36
C THR A 40 -5.76 -6.97 5.29
N ALA A 41 -5.37 -5.78 4.85
CA ALA A 41 -4.74 -4.77 5.69
C ALA A 41 -5.76 -4.25 6.72
N GLY A 42 -6.44 -5.17 7.41
CA GLY A 42 -7.08 -4.93 8.68
C GLY A 42 -5.96 -4.69 9.67
N ALA A 43 -5.52 -3.45 9.73
CA ALA A 43 -4.74 -2.87 10.82
C ALA A 43 -3.52 -3.67 11.31
N ALA A 44 -2.90 -4.53 10.49
CA ALA A 44 -1.50 -4.83 10.68
C ALA A 44 -0.75 -3.55 10.28
N SER A 45 -0.45 -2.70 11.27
CA SER A 45 0.55 -1.67 11.09
C SER A 45 1.78 -2.39 10.55
N CYS A 46 2.14 -2.14 9.31
CA CYS A 46 3.40 -2.64 8.78
C CYS A 46 4.49 -2.10 9.72
N ASP A 47 5.13 -2.95 10.53
CA ASP A 47 6.00 -2.50 11.62
C ASP A 47 7.47 -2.28 11.20
N VAL A 48 7.81 -2.46 9.92
CA VAL A 48 9.18 -2.21 9.45
C VAL A 48 9.21 -0.79 8.87
N LYS A 49 10.01 0.08 9.48
CA LYS A 49 10.14 1.50 9.11
C LYS A 49 11.25 1.66 8.08
N GLY A 50 10.97 2.15 6.88
CA GLY A 50 11.98 2.51 5.89
C GLY A 50 12.26 4.00 5.84
N ASP A 51 13.40 4.42 6.38
CA ASP A 51 13.95 5.79 6.34
C ASP A 51 15.01 6.01 5.22
N ILE A 52 15.05 7.22 4.66
CA ILE A 52 15.99 7.61 3.61
C ILE A 52 16.85 8.75 4.13
N SER A 53 18.15 8.49 4.28
CA SER A 53 19.10 9.53 4.68
C SER A 53 19.16 10.62 3.62
N ILE A 54 18.68 11.82 3.95
CA ILE A 54 18.64 12.97 3.02
C ILE A 54 20.05 13.34 2.52
N ASN A 55 21.08 13.13 3.34
CA ASN A 55 22.46 13.50 2.99
C ASN A 55 23.15 12.48 2.08
N THR A 56 22.81 11.20 2.19
CA THR A 56 23.52 10.11 1.49
C THR A 56 22.64 9.37 0.47
N GLY A 57 21.33 9.58 0.50
CA GLY A 57 20.34 8.82 -0.28
C GLY A 57 20.23 7.35 0.15
N GLU A 58 20.83 6.96 1.26
CA GLU A 58 20.80 5.57 1.72
C GLU A 58 19.40 5.17 2.17
N ARG A 59 18.94 4.03 1.67
CA ARG A 59 17.66 3.41 2.05
C ARG A 59 17.89 2.44 3.19
N ILE A 60 17.44 2.80 4.39
CA ILE A 60 17.69 2.05 5.61
C ILE A 60 16.35 1.65 6.23
N TYR A 61 16.20 0.38 6.58
CA TYR A 61 15.02 -0.09 7.30
C TYR A 61 15.33 -0.41 8.77
N HIS A 62 14.38 -0.11 9.64
CA HIS A 62 14.39 -0.38 11.07
C HIS A 62 13.26 -1.35 11.42
N VAL A 63 13.54 -2.27 12.32
CA VAL A 63 12.57 -3.25 12.83
C VAL A 63 12.20 -2.93 14.28
N ALA A 64 11.00 -3.32 14.68
CA ALA A 64 10.57 -3.17 16.07
C ALA A 64 11.56 -3.86 17.03
N GLY A 65 12.03 -3.13 18.04
CA GLY A 65 13.05 -3.59 18.99
C GLY A 65 14.47 -3.04 18.75
N GLN A 66 14.70 -2.29 17.66
CA GLN A 66 15.94 -1.54 17.47
C GLN A 66 15.98 -0.24 18.30
N GLU A 67 17.18 0.25 18.59
CA GLU A 67 17.42 1.40 19.47
C GLU A 67 16.73 2.66 18.92
N HIS A 68 16.92 2.91 17.63
CA HIS A 68 16.38 4.10 16.97
C HIS A 68 14.98 3.90 16.37
N TYR A 69 14.36 2.74 16.57
CA TYR A 69 13.07 2.44 15.93
C TYR A 69 11.99 3.45 16.31
N TRP A 70 11.92 3.90 17.57
CA TRP A 70 10.91 4.86 18.02
C TRP A 70 11.19 6.30 17.59
N GLU A 71 12.46 6.64 17.40
CA GLU A 71 12.91 7.96 16.98
C GLU A 71 12.68 8.18 15.48
N THR A 72 12.87 7.14 14.67
CA THR A 72 12.65 7.19 13.22
C THR A 72 11.18 7.47 12.90
N LYS A 73 10.93 8.62 12.29
CA LYS A 73 9.61 9.05 11.80
C LYS A 73 9.59 8.99 10.29
N ILE A 74 8.68 8.17 9.75
CA ILE A 74 8.52 7.99 8.31
C ILE A 74 7.79 9.18 7.69
N SER A 75 8.42 9.75 6.68
CA SER A 75 8.02 10.93 5.92
C SER A 75 7.81 10.55 4.43
N PRO A 76 6.58 10.19 4.03
CA PRO A 76 6.28 9.72 2.67
C PRO A 76 6.69 10.68 1.55
N GLN A 77 6.75 11.99 1.85
CA GLN A 77 7.17 13.02 0.90
C GLN A 77 8.61 12.84 0.39
N TYR A 78 9.47 12.15 1.14
CA TYR A 78 10.85 11.86 0.75
C TYR A 78 11.01 10.47 0.13
N GLY A 79 9.91 9.73 -0.08
CA GLY A 79 9.92 8.35 -0.57
C GLY A 79 10.13 7.30 0.53
N GLU A 80 10.16 7.72 1.79
CA GLU A 80 10.15 6.85 2.95
C GLU A 80 8.82 6.10 3.06
N ARG A 81 8.86 4.86 3.56
CA ARG A 81 7.64 4.04 3.64
C ARG A 81 7.75 2.94 4.68
N TRP A 82 6.58 2.41 5.04
CA TRP A 82 6.47 1.26 5.90
C TRP A 82 6.45 -0.03 5.07
N PHE A 83 7.07 -1.07 5.62
CA PHE A 83 7.14 -2.42 5.08
C PHE A 83 6.52 -3.38 6.09
N CYS A 84 5.87 -4.41 5.58
CA CYS A 84 5.25 -5.39 6.45
C CYS A 84 6.19 -6.56 6.79
N SER A 85 7.36 -6.63 6.16
CA SER A 85 8.40 -7.62 6.46
C SER A 85 9.79 -7.14 6.05
N GLU A 86 10.83 -7.66 6.69
CA GLU A 86 12.22 -7.38 6.31
C GLU A 86 12.52 -7.82 4.87
N ALA A 87 11.95 -8.96 4.45
CA ALA A 87 12.11 -9.47 3.09
C ALA A 87 11.58 -8.50 2.03
N GLU A 88 10.45 -7.84 2.31
CA GLU A 88 9.88 -6.81 1.43
C GLU A 88 10.79 -5.57 1.34
N ALA A 89 11.37 -5.15 2.47
CA ALA A 89 12.32 -4.03 2.51
C ALA A 89 13.58 -4.37 1.70
N VAL A 90 14.14 -5.57 1.88
CA VAL A 90 15.32 -6.04 1.14
C VAL A 90 15.02 -6.16 -0.35
N ALA A 91 13.87 -6.72 -0.73
CA ALA A 91 13.44 -6.80 -2.14
C ALA A 91 13.25 -5.41 -2.78
N ALA A 92 12.87 -4.42 -1.99
CA ALA A 92 12.79 -3.03 -2.40
C ALA A 92 14.14 -2.30 -2.47
N GLY A 93 15.24 -2.98 -2.16
CA GLY A 93 16.60 -2.43 -2.17
C GLY A 93 16.97 -1.65 -0.92
N TRP A 94 16.39 -1.96 0.23
CA TRP A 94 16.69 -1.32 1.52
C TRP A 94 17.65 -2.18 2.33
N ARG A 95 18.59 -1.55 3.03
CA ARG A 95 19.51 -2.26 3.94
C ARG A 95 19.04 -2.16 5.38
N LYS A 96 19.36 -3.17 6.20
CA LYS A 96 19.06 -3.15 7.63
C LYS A 96 19.85 -2.05 8.36
N ALA A 97 19.22 -1.36 9.29
CA ALA A 97 19.91 -0.48 10.22
C ALA A 97 20.82 -1.30 11.15
N ARG A 98 21.99 -0.73 11.47
CA ARG A 98 23.00 -1.39 12.31
C ARG A 98 22.65 -1.34 13.81
N ARG A 99 21.83 -0.38 14.23
CA ARG A 99 21.41 -0.11 15.61
C ARG A 99 19.94 0.26 15.66
#